data_AF-A0A914FQ59-F1
#
_entry.id   AF-A0A914FQ59-F1
#
_cell.length_a   1.000
_cell.length_b   1.000
_cell.length_c   1.000
_cell.angle_alpha   90.00
_cell.angle_beta   90.00
_cell.angle_gamma   90.00
#
_symmetry.space_group_name_H-M   'P 1'
#
loop_
_entity.id
_entity.type
_entity.pdbx_description
1 polymer ?
#
loop_
_entity_poly.entity_id
_entity_poly.type
_entity_poly.pdbx_seq_one_letter_code
_entity_poly.pdbx_strand_id
1 'polypeptide(L)'
;MLLFQDSSSDNSDFELSASDAESEEGGDVISADDAISLGSDVEMMDDRNVSGMEVEETLGDNDIDFDGSTKVFQKDNWRFKFLPYYDELKDEANREFELLKTAIAGSILRRDVRPGFIYAVHDLIEFISIYGKRFTKQDHINIVKLLYDVFIIKGLDFRVVRMVASAINALSNRKMLITREDFRVDWRPLFDLYREIAFKNLEEEGLILFPDGLKDKVEHSITFLSDFFEDNATQEILDLIRPDFCPFDDIINEAVITATLFMPTCLKHEQHATYGAGLWFNEMYHWYSSGELAADNEDRLLSLFTQLTNDCPGFIDWTDKIDFILDRLMQSCGLSVGGNQLGTDGTNVQLTATLIAFTLGGQNSTVQPKLTSLLNSWEDFFHPSNFGGHVSNLLTFLAKLVANVVSRVSRERYFPNRHYVRIPEEQQLTDVQLDTFVKSLLPCLHYAAFAKSKHDISRVFRHCAFLAPGIVLPTLLDL
;
A
#
# COMPACT_ATOMS: atom_id res chain seq x y z
N MET A 1 51.93 -14.44 -46.76
CA MET A 1 53.26 -14.85 -47.25
C MET A 1 54.29 -14.04 -46.48
N LEU A 2 55.42 -14.66 -46.14
CA LEU A 2 56.44 -14.27 -45.17
C LEU A 2 56.94 -12.79 -45.22
N LEU A 3 57.11 -12.20 -44.01
CA LEU A 3 58.33 -11.53 -43.45
C LEU A 3 58.93 -10.31 -44.20
N PHE A 4 59.76 -9.40 -43.67
CA PHE A 4 60.55 -9.22 -42.41
C PHE A 4 60.68 -7.67 -42.13
N GLN A 5 61.38 -7.06 -41.15
CA GLN A 5 62.32 -7.46 -40.07
C GLN A 5 62.34 -6.42 -38.91
N ASP A 6 62.79 -6.87 -37.72
CA ASP A 6 63.47 -6.22 -36.57
C ASP A 6 63.50 -4.70 -36.30
N SER A 7 63.25 -4.35 -35.02
CA SER A 7 64.31 -3.81 -34.12
C SER A 7 63.98 -4.10 -32.64
N SER A 8 64.97 -4.17 -31.76
CA SER A 8 64.83 -4.68 -30.38
C SER A 8 65.65 -3.91 -29.33
N SER A 9 65.10 -3.68 -28.13
CA SER A 9 65.86 -3.53 -26.86
C SER A 9 64.95 -3.68 -25.61
N ASP A 10 65.18 -4.75 -24.86
CA ASP A 10 65.26 -4.89 -23.40
C ASP A 10 64.28 -4.16 -22.42
N ASN A 11 63.56 -5.02 -21.69
CA ASN A 11 63.37 -5.02 -20.22
C ASN A 11 62.65 -3.85 -19.51
N SER A 12 61.44 -4.14 -19.02
CA SER A 12 61.27 -4.48 -17.59
C SER A 12 59.94 -5.17 -17.34
N ASP A 13 59.96 -6.30 -16.63
CA ASP A 13 58.78 -7.12 -16.38
C ASP A 13 57.90 -6.56 -15.25
N PHE A 14 56.59 -6.71 -15.41
CA PHE A 14 55.64 -6.60 -14.30
C PHE A 14 54.49 -7.59 -14.52
N GLU A 15 54.71 -8.84 -14.08
CA GLU A 15 53.68 -9.88 -14.15
C GLU A 15 52.52 -9.56 -13.19
N LEU A 16 51.30 -9.61 -13.71
CA LEU A 16 50.09 -9.79 -12.91
C LEU A 16 49.39 -11.05 -13.42
N SER A 17 49.48 -12.12 -12.64
CA SER A 17 48.95 -13.43 -12.99
C SER A 17 47.42 -13.43 -12.97
N ALA A 18 46.82 -13.95 -14.04
CA ALA A 18 45.45 -14.44 -13.99
C ALA A 18 45.43 -15.78 -13.25
N SER A 19 44.42 -15.97 -12.41
CA SER A 19 44.08 -17.26 -11.81
C SER A 19 42.59 -17.32 -11.52
N ASP A 20 41.87 -18.11 -12.31
CA ASP A 20 40.75 -18.96 -11.94
C ASP A 20 39.78 -18.45 -10.85
N ALA A 21 38.60 -18.01 -11.30
CA ALA A 21 37.38 -18.03 -10.51
C ALA A 21 36.47 -19.14 -11.06
N GLU A 22 36.28 -20.21 -10.29
CA GLU A 22 35.43 -21.33 -10.69
C GLU A 22 33.94 -20.92 -10.69
N SER A 23 33.19 -21.45 -11.65
CA SER A 23 31.75 -21.19 -11.79
C SER A 23 30.93 -22.23 -11.02
N GLU A 24 30.42 -21.87 -9.84
CA GLU A 24 29.36 -22.65 -9.18
C GLU A 24 27.97 -22.15 -9.65
N GLU A 25 27.17 -23.06 -10.20
CA GLU A 25 25.78 -22.80 -10.57
C GLU A 25 24.87 -22.84 -9.33
N GLY A 26 24.70 -21.68 -8.69
CA GLY A 26 23.68 -21.47 -7.65
C GLY A 26 22.35 -21.01 -8.27
N GLY A 27 21.35 -21.89 -8.31
CA GLY A 27 20.00 -21.51 -8.74
C GLY A 27 19.21 -20.87 -7.61
N ASP A 28 19.09 -19.54 -7.62
CA ASP A 28 18.24 -18.82 -6.65
C ASP A 28 16.76 -19.16 -6.86
N VAL A 29 16.17 -19.83 -5.86
CA VAL A 29 14.72 -20.02 -5.77
C VAL A 29 14.12 -18.73 -5.24
N ILE A 30 13.47 -17.97 -6.12
CA ILE A 30 12.73 -16.75 -5.77
C ILE A 30 11.58 -17.14 -4.83
N SER A 31 11.61 -16.65 -3.58
CA SER A 31 10.54 -16.90 -2.62
C SER A 31 9.33 -15.99 -2.89
N ALA A 32 8.14 -16.44 -2.49
CA ALA A 32 6.88 -15.76 -2.79
C ALA A 32 6.62 -14.48 -1.96
N ASP A 33 7.49 -14.17 -0.99
CA ASP A 33 7.26 -13.17 0.07
C ASP A 33 7.07 -11.73 -0.45
N ASP A 34 7.76 -11.35 -1.54
CA ASP A 34 7.71 -9.99 -2.09
C ASP A 34 6.34 -9.64 -2.72
N ALA A 35 5.49 -10.63 -3.01
CA ALA A 35 4.19 -10.44 -3.66
C ALA A 35 3.09 -9.87 -2.73
N ILE A 36 3.34 -9.73 -1.42
CA ILE A 36 2.37 -9.20 -0.44
C ILE A 36 2.79 -7.80 0.09
N SER A 37 3.47 -7.00 -0.75
CA SER A 37 3.66 -5.57 -0.52
C SER A 37 2.39 -4.74 -0.78
N LEU A 38 1.28 -5.13 -0.13
CA LEU A 38 0.00 -4.43 -0.21
C LEU A 38 0.02 -3.14 0.61
N GLY A 39 0.30 -2.01 -0.06
CA GLY A 39 -0.10 -0.68 0.39
C GLY A 39 0.53 -0.16 1.68
N SER A 40 1.68 -0.71 2.12
CA SER A 40 2.38 -0.24 3.33
C SER A 40 3.79 0.30 3.09
N ASP A 41 4.04 0.77 1.87
CA ASP A 41 4.94 1.91 1.60
C ASP A 41 4.40 3.16 2.30
N VAL A 42 4.54 3.16 3.62
CA VAL A 42 4.56 4.37 4.42
C VAL A 42 5.94 5.02 4.23
N GLU A 43 6.24 5.34 2.97
CA GLU A 43 7.06 6.50 2.67
C GLU A 43 6.32 7.70 3.26
N MET A 44 6.69 8.01 4.51
CA MET A 44 6.55 9.35 5.04
C MET A 44 7.26 10.27 4.05
N MET A 45 6.51 10.87 3.11
CA MET A 45 7.00 12.00 2.31
C MET A 45 7.69 12.95 3.28
N ASP A 46 8.94 13.28 2.98
CA ASP A 46 9.88 13.78 3.98
C ASP A 46 9.66 15.28 4.28
N ASP A 47 8.45 15.60 4.76
CA ASP A 47 7.99 16.90 5.24
C ASP A 47 8.58 17.15 6.65
N ARG A 48 9.91 17.06 6.75
CA ARG A 48 10.67 17.48 7.92
C ARG A 48 10.63 19.01 8.02
N ASN A 49 10.53 19.50 9.25
CA ASN A 49 10.43 20.92 9.62
C ASN A 49 9.10 21.62 9.25
N VAL A 50 8.00 21.20 9.89
CA VAL A 50 6.87 22.11 10.20
C VAL A 50 6.73 22.24 11.72
N SER A 51 7.76 22.79 12.37
CA SER A 51 7.68 23.24 13.76
C SER A 51 7.26 24.71 13.79
N GLY A 52 5.95 24.97 13.80
CA GLY A 52 5.41 26.32 14.05
C GLY A 52 5.11 27.16 12.79
N MET A 53 4.20 26.68 11.94
CA MET A 53 3.32 27.56 11.17
C MET A 53 2.02 26.82 10.85
N GLU A 54 0.88 27.51 10.93
CA GLU A 54 -0.42 26.98 10.56
C GLU A 54 -0.49 26.85 9.04
N VAL A 55 -0.33 25.62 8.53
CA VAL A 55 -0.58 25.32 7.12
C VAL A 55 -2.08 25.18 6.94
N GLU A 56 -2.76 26.29 6.62
CA GLU A 56 -4.05 26.20 5.93
C GLU A 56 -3.85 25.33 4.68
N GLU A 57 -4.55 24.19 4.56
CA GLU A 57 -4.68 23.49 3.29
C GLU A 57 -5.53 24.37 2.36
N THR A 58 -4.90 25.35 1.70
CA THR A 58 -5.53 26.17 0.67
C THR A 58 -6.02 25.26 -0.44
N LEU A 59 -7.33 25.04 -0.48
CA LEU A 59 -8.02 24.42 -1.60
C LEU A 59 -7.62 25.14 -2.90
N GLY A 60 -6.98 24.41 -3.82
CA GLY A 60 -6.66 24.82 -5.20
C GLY A 60 -6.06 26.21 -5.39
N ASP A 61 -4.82 26.31 -5.88
CA ASP A 61 -4.35 27.60 -6.40
C ASP A 61 -5.28 28.02 -7.56
N ASN A 62 -5.92 29.18 -7.43
CA ASN A 62 -7.06 29.58 -8.25
C ASN A 62 -6.60 30.46 -9.42
N ASP A 63 -6.18 29.83 -10.52
CA ASP A 63 -5.91 30.56 -11.76
C ASP A 63 -7.25 31.03 -12.39
N ILE A 64 -7.25 32.22 -13.01
CA ILE A 64 -8.42 32.79 -13.69
C ILE A 64 -8.20 32.72 -15.21
N ASP A 65 -9.09 32.04 -15.91
CA ASP A 65 -9.06 31.91 -17.37
C ASP A 65 -9.40 33.22 -18.09
N PHE A 66 -9.05 33.30 -19.37
CA PHE A 66 -9.31 34.45 -20.24
C PHE A 66 -10.81 34.77 -20.45
N ASP A 67 -11.71 33.85 -20.07
CA ASP A 67 -13.16 34.05 -20.06
C ASP A 67 -13.73 34.51 -18.70
N GLY A 68 -12.88 34.59 -17.68
CA GLY A 68 -13.24 34.96 -16.30
C GLY A 68 -13.67 33.78 -15.41
N SER A 69 -13.62 32.53 -15.90
CA SER A 69 -13.84 31.35 -15.05
C SER A 69 -12.62 31.03 -14.18
N THR A 70 -12.83 30.41 -13.01
CA THR A 70 -11.76 30.09 -12.07
C THR A 70 -11.44 28.60 -12.09
N LYS A 71 -10.20 28.26 -12.47
CA LYS A 71 -9.69 26.88 -12.48
C LYS A 71 -9.26 26.48 -11.06
N VAL A 72 -10.12 25.75 -10.37
CA VAL A 72 -9.79 25.10 -9.09
C VAL A 72 -9.00 23.82 -9.37
N PHE A 73 -7.67 23.86 -9.23
CA PHE A 73 -6.82 22.68 -9.37
C PHE A 73 -6.90 21.75 -8.14
N GLN A 74 -6.78 20.44 -8.36
CA GLN A 74 -6.94 19.46 -7.28
C GLN A 74 -5.81 19.46 -6.24
N LYS A 75 -4.55 19.44 -6.69
CA LYS A 75 -3.37 19.48 -5.82
C LYS A 75 -2.15 19.96 -6.59
N ASP A 76 -1.78 21.23 -6.43
CA ASP A 76 -0.49 21.75 -6.89
C ASP A 76 0.67 21.22 -6.02
N ASN A 77 1.90 21.28 -6.54
CA ASN A 77 3.09 20.94 -5.75
C ASN A 77 3.48 22.11 -4.85
N TRP A 78 3.16 22.02 -3.55
CA TRP A 78 3.34 23.12 -2.59
C TRP A 78 4.75 23.72 -2.56
N ARG A 79 5.77 22.94 -2.88
CA ARG A 79 7.18 23.35 -2.89
C ARG A 79 7.48 24.39 -3.98
N PHE A 80 6.72 24.39 -5.07
CA PHE A 80 6.93 25.33 -6.19
C PHE A 80 6.56 26.77 -5.83
N LYS A 81 5.66 26.98 -4.86
CA LYS A 81 5.32 28.32 -4.32
C LYS A 81 6.52 29.08 -3.72
N PHE A 82 7.64 28.39 -3.47
CA PHE A 82 8.88 28.96 -2.93
C PHE A 82 9.99 29.14 -3.99
N LEU A 83 9.72 28.83 -5.27
CA LEU A 83 10.69 29.02 -6.36
C LEU A 83 10.65 30.46 -6.90
N PRO A 84 11.79 31.10 -7.21
CA PRO A 84 11.83 32.47 -7.73
C PRO A 84 11.12 32.68 -9.08
N TYR A 85 10.79 31.60 -9.79
CA TYR A 85 10.18 31.55 -11.12
C TYR A 85 8.83 30.79 -11.10
N TYR A 86 8.12 30.79 -9.95
CA TYR A 86 6.87 30.05 -9.80
C TYR A 86 5.80 30.41 -10.85
N ASP A 87 5.66 31.69 -11.20
CA ASP A 87 4.66 32.14 -12.19
C ASP A 87 4.97 31.62 -13.60
N GLU A 88 6.24 31.61 -14.01
CA GLU A 88 6.68 31.00 -15.28
C GLU A 88 6.39 29.49 -15.30
N LEU A 89 6.62 28.81 -14.16
CA LEU A 89 6.35 27.38 -13.99
C LEU A 89 4.85 27.04 -14.01
N LYS A 90 3.97 27.94 -13.54
CA LYS A 90 2.52 27.78 -13.69
C LYS A 90 2.10 27.78 -15.16
N ASP A 91 2.56 28.77 -15.92
CA ASP A 91 2.23 28.91 -17.34
C ASP A 91 2.79 27.73 -18.16
N GLU A 92 3.99 27.26 -17.81
CA GLU A 92 4.59 26.05 -18.38
C GLU A 92 3.73 24.80 -18.08
N ALA A 93 3.40 24.53 -16.82
CA ALA A 93 2.58 23.39 -16.43
C ALA A 93 1.17 23.42 -17.06
N ASN A 94 0.53 24.59 -17.10
CA ASN A 94 -0.77 24.79 -17.73
C ASN A 94 -0.70 24.51 -19.25
N ARG A 95 0.36 24.97 -19.92
CA ARG A 95 0.63 24.72 -21.35
C ARG A 95 0.91 23.24 -21.64
N GLU A 96 1.74 22.60 -20.83
CA GLU A 96 2.09 21.18 -20.96
C GLU A 96 0.87 20.28 -20.78
N PHE A 97 -0.02 20.60 -19.83
CA PHE A 97 -1.25 19.84 -19.64
C PHE A 97 -2.24 19.96 -20.83
N GLU A 98 -2.34 21.12 -21.47
CA GLU A 98 -3.12 21.25 -22.71
C GLU A 98 -2.50 20.46 -23.88
N LEU A 99 -1.18 20.52 -24.05
CA LEU A 99 -0.47 19.70 -25.04
C LEU A 99 -0.70 18.21 -24.80
N LEU A 100 -0.57 17.75 -23.56
CA LEU A 100 -0.79 16.38 -23.12
C LEU A 100 -2.21 15.89 -23.43
N LYS A 101 -3.25 16.70 -23.13
CA LYS A 101 -4.64 16.40 -23.52
C LYS A 101 -4.79 16.22 -25.03
N THR A 102 -4.17 17.08 -25.85
CA THR A 102 -4.20 16.92 -27.32
C THR A 102 -3.41 15.71 -27.82
N ALA A 103 -2.32 15.33 -27.14
CA ALA A 103 -1.50 14.17 -27.49
C ALA A 103 -2.22 12.86 -27.21
N ILE A 104 -2.79 12.68 -26.01
CA ILE A 104 -3.55 11.48 -25.61
C ILE A 104 -4.76 11.31 -26.53
N ALA A 105 -5.61 12.34 -26.66
CA ALA A 105 -6.80 12.28 -27.51
C ALA A 105 -6.44 12.10 -28.99
N GLY A 106 -5.42 12.81 -29.47
CA GLY A 106 -4.95 12.73 -30.87
C GLY A 106 -4.41 11.34 -31.23
N SER A 107 -3.71 10.68 -30.30
CA SER A 107 -3.18 9.32 -30.51
C SER A 107 -4.31 8.29 -30.60
N ILE A 108 -5.29 8.35 -29.68
CA ILE A 108 -6.46 7.45 -29.68
C ILE A 108 -7.31 7.66 -30.95
N LEU A 109 -7.60 8.91 -31.33
CA LEU A 109 -8.37 9.22 -32.54
C LEU A 109 -7.69 8.75 -33.83
N ARG A 110 -6.35 8.76 -33.88
CA ARG A 110 -5.54 8.22 -34.99
C ARG A 110 -5.34 6.70 -34.91
N ARG A 111 -5.72 6.06 -33.79
CA ARG A 111 -5.38 4.67 -33.43
C ARG A 111 -3.86 4.42 -33.36
N ASP A 112 -3.09 5.46 -33.09
CA ASP A 112 -1.64 5.43 -32.86
C ASP A 112 -1.35 4.98 -31.43
N VAL A 113 -1.53 3.68 -31.17
CA VAL A 113 -1.18 3.07 -29.88
C VAL A 113 0.35 3.00 -29.70
N ARG A 114 1.09 2.88 -30.81
CA ARG A 114 2.56 2.89 -30.85
C ARG A 114 3.05 3.63 -32.11
N PRO A 115 3.88 4.67 -31.98
CA PRO A 115 4.46 5.18 -30.74
C PRO A 115 3.54 6.08 -29.89
N GLY A 116 2.56 6.76 -30.48
CA GLY A 116 1.98 8.00 -29.95
C GLY A 116 1.41 7.90 -28.53
N PHE A 117 0.50 6.97 -28.30
CA PHE A 117 -0.18 6.83 -27.01
C PHE A 117 0.77 6.44 -25.86
N ILE A 118 1.78 5.60 -26.09
CA ILE A 118 2.73 5.22 -25.02
C ILE A 118 3.51 6.43 -24.52
N TYR A 119 4.01 7.28 -25.41
CA TYR A 119 4.69 8.52 -24.99
C TYR A 119 3.71 9.45 -24.27
N ALA A 120 2.52 9.69 -24.82
CA ALA A 120 1.53 10.56 -24.17
C ALA A 120 1.05 10.07 -22.79
N VAL A 121 1.13 8.77 -22.49
CA VAL A 121 0.85 8.21 -21.15
C VAL A 121 2.09 8.23 -20.23
N HIS A 122 3.29 8.06 -20.78
CA HIS A 122 4.54 8.30 -20.03
C HIS A 122 4.64 9.75 -19.55
N ASP A 123 4.43 10.70 -20.46
CA ASP A 123 4.50 12.14 -20.20
C ASP A 123 3.43 12.58 -19.18
N LEU A 124 2.29 11.88 -19.11
CA LEU A 124 1.27 12.05 -18.05
C LEU A 124 1.79 11.61 -16.67
N ILE A 125 2.51 10.49 -16.59
CA ILE A 125 3.10 10.00 -15.34
C ILE A 125 4.21 10.96 -14.87
N GLU A 126 5.04 11.44 -15.79
CA GLU A 126 6.10 12.42 -15.51
C GLU A 126 5.51 13.78 -15.06
N PHE A 127 4.48 14.28 -15.76
CA PHE A 127 3.72 15.47 -15.34
C PHE A 127 3.15 15.33 -13.92
N ILE A 128 2.57 14.17 -13.58
CA ILE A 128 2.03 13.91 -12.24
C ILE A 128 3.15 13.85 -11.19
N SER A 129 4.32 13.34 -11.54
CA SER A 129 5.49 13.29 -10.66
C SER A 129 6.04 14.69 -10.33
N ILE A 130 6.15 15.56 -11.34
CA ILE A 130 6.70 16.92 -11.22
C ILE A 130 5.68 17.89 -10.60
N TYR A 131 4.54 18.07 -11.27
CA TYR A 131 3.55 19.12 -10.95
C TYR A 131 2.41 18.63 -10.05
N GLY A 132 2.35 17.33 -9.75
CA GLY A 132 1.27 16.76 -8.95
C GLY A 132 -0.02 16.64 -9.74
N LYS A 133 -1.12 17.18 -9.22
CA LYS A 133 -2.45 17.11 -9.84
C LYS A 133 -2.97 18.52 -10.11
N ARG A 134 -2.18 19.28 -10.87
CA ARG A 134 -2.51 20.61 -11.42
C ARG A 134 -3.44 20.48 -12.63
N PHE A 135 -4.60 19.86 -12.41
CA PHE A 135 -5.69 19.75 -13.36
C PHE A 135 -7.04 19.79 -12.64
N THR A 136 -8.14 20.01 -13.37
CA THR A 136 -9.47 20.10 -12.76
C THR A 136 -9.99 18.73 -12.35
N LYS A 137 -11.00 18.69 -11.46
CA LYS A 137 -11.70 17.44 -11.13
C LYS A 137 -12.29 16.77 -12.38
N GLN A 138 -12.84 17.57 -13.31
CA GLN A 138 -13.44 17.04 -14.54
C GLN A 138 -12.39 16.44 -15.48
N ASP A 139 -11.22 17.08 -15.64
CA ASP A 139 -10.12 16.51 -16.42
C ASP A 139 -9.65 15.18 -15.81
N HIS A 140 -9.49 15.11 -14.48
CA HIS A 140 -9.09 13.88 -13.80
C HIS A 140 -10.10 12.74 -14.05
N ILE A 141 -11.40 13.01 -13.90
CA ILE A 141 -12.48 12.06 -14.20
C ILE A 141 -12.42 11.60 -15.67
N ASN A 142 -12.21 12.53 -16.60
CA ASN A 142 -12.14 12.23 -18.03
C ASN A 142 -10.91 11.38 -18.39
N ILE A 143 -9.75 11.66 -17.78
CA ILE A 143 -8.52 10.89 -17.99
C ILE A 143 -8.66 9.46 -17.41
N VAL A 144 -9.21 9.31 -16.21
CA VAL A 144 -9.42 7.97 -15.61
C VAL A 144 -10.43 7.16 -16.43
N LYS A 145 -11.52 7.79 -16.92
CA LYS A 145 -12.46 7.17 -17.89
C LYS A 145 -11.74 6.69 -19.15
N LEU A 146 -10.98 7.56 -19.79
CA LEU A 146 -10.27 7.27 -21.04
C LEU A 146 -9.19 6.19 -20.89
N LEU A 147 -8.47 6.19 -19.76
CA LEU A 147 -7.49 5.14 -19.44
C LEU A 147 -8.17 3.81 -19.15
N TYR A 148 -9.28 3.80 -18.39
CA TYR A 148 -10.09 2.60 -18.15
C TYR A 148 -10.63 2.01 -19.45
N ASP A 149 -11.21 2.84 -20.34
CA ASP A 149 -11.73 2.41 -21.65
C ASP A 149 -10.66 1.77 -22.53
N VAL A 150 -9.40 2.20 -22.42
CA VAL A 150 -8.25 1.57 -23.10
C VAL A 150 -7.78 0.31 -22.37
N PHE A 151 -7.81 0.30 -21.04
CA PHE A 151 -7.39 -0.83 -20.20
C PHE A 151 -8.20 -2.10 -20.49
N ILE A 152 -9.51 -1.95 -20.73
CA ILE A 152 -10.44 -3.07 -21.00
C ILE A 152 -10.44 -3.57 -22.46
N ILE A 153 -9.57 -3.05 -23.34
CA ILE A 153 -9.51 -3.48 -24.74
C ILE A 153 -8.94 -4.90 -24.84
N LYS A 154 -9.79 -5.86 -25.18
CA LYS A 154 -9.40 -7.26 -25.37
C LYS A 154 -8.40 -7.42 -26.52
N GLY A 155 -7.30 -8.14 -26.26
CA GLY A 155 -6.21 -8.33 -27.21
C GLY A 155 -5.24 -7.14 -27.34
N LEU A 156 -5.25 -6.19 -26.41
CA LEU A 156 -4.25 -5.13 -26.33
C LEU A 156 -2.89 -5.69 -25.86
N ASP A 157 -1.79 -5.17 -26.41
CA ASP A 157 -0.43 -5.59 -26.02
C ASP A 157 -0.15 -5.28 -24.53
N PHE A 158 0.31 -6.29 -23.79
CA PHE A 158 0.50 -6.21 -22.34
C PHE A 158 1.48 -5.12 -21.86
N ARG A 159 2.41 -4.63 -22.69
CA ARG A 159 3.26 -3.47 -22.34
C ARG A 159 2.46 -2.17 -22.35
N VAL A 160 1.43 -2.07 -23.19
CA VAL A 160 0.45 -0.96 -23.16
C VAL A 160 -0.43 -1.08 -21.92
N VAL A 161 -0.91 -2.30 -21.60
CA VAL A 161 -1.67 -2.59 -20.37
C VAL A 161 -0.87 -2.17 -19.12
N ARG A 162 0.43 -2.55 -19.01
CA ARG A 162 1.32 -2.12 -17.91
C ARG A 162 1.48 -0.60 -17.85
N MET A 163 1.58 0.09 -18.99
CA MET A 163 1.71 1.55 -19.04
C MET A 163 0.42 2.26 -18.58
N VAL A 164 -0.74 1.80 -19.05
CA VAL A 164 -2.05 2.31 -18.63
C VAL A 164 -2.29 2.07 -17.14
N ALA A 165 -1.99 0.87 -16.64
CA ALA A 165 -2.02 0.56 -15.22
C ALA A 165 -1.10 1.49 -14.40
N SER A 166 0.10 1.77 -14.89
CA SER A 166 1.04 2.69 -14.23
C SER A 166 0.50 4.12 -14.14
N ALA A 167 -0.22 4.60 -15.16
CA ALA A 167 -0.89 5.90 -15.14
C ALA A 167 -2.12 5.94 -14.22
N ILE A 168 -2.94 4.88 -14.22
CA ILE A 168 -4.06 4.74 -13.27
C ILE A 168 -3.53 4.76 -11.82
N ASN A 169 -2.41 4.08 -11.56
CA ASN A 169 -1.75 4.10 -10.25
C ASN A 169 -1.20 5.50 -9.89
N ALA A 170 -0.61 6.27 -10.81
CA ALA A 170 -0.23 7.66 -10.57
C ALA A 170 -1.44 8.54 -10.19
N LEU A 171 -2.58 8.31 -10.83
CA LEU A 171 -3.86 8.99 -10.59
C LEU A 171 -4.56 8.54 -9.29
N SER A 172 -4.31 7.31 -8.81
CA SER A 172 -4.93 6.76 -7.59
C SER A 172 -4.55 7.44 -6.26
N ASN A 173 -3.34 8.04 -6.19
CA ASN A 173 -2.60 8.42 -4.97
C ASN A 173 -3.29 9.23 -3.83
N ARG A 174 -4.58 9.62 -3.91
CA ARG A 174 -5.39 10.12 -2.78
C ARG A 174 -6.88 9.76 -2.96
N LYS A 175 -7.43 8.92 -2.07
CA LYS A 175 -8.81 8.37 -2.05
C LYS A 175 -9.99 9.37 -1.92
N MET A 176 -9.78 10.65 -2.23
CA MET A 176 -10.80 11.72 -2.09
C MET A 176 -10.88 12.69 -3.30
N LEU A 177 -10.04 12.50 -4.32
CA LEU A 177 -9.99 13.41 -5.47
C LEU A 177 -11.07 13.13 -6.52
N ILE A 178 -11.54 11.90 -6.61
CA ILE A 178 -12.73 11.48 -7.35
C ILE A 178 -13.59 10.68 -6.36
N THR A 179 -14.91 10.77 -6.48
CA THR A 179 -15.85 10.00 -5.66
C THR A 179 -16.66 9.04 -6.53
N ARG A 180 -17.25 8.03 -5.89
CA ARG A 180 -18.15 7.03 -6.49
C ARG A 180 -19.46 7.61 -7.07
N GLU A 181 -19.68 8.92 -6.91
CA GLU A 181 -20.80 9.67 -7.50
C GLU A 181 -20.41 10.33 -8.84
N ASP A 182 -19.11 10.48 -9.14
CA ASP A 182 -18.58 11.10 -10.37
C ASP A 182 -18.40 10.12 -11.54
N PHE A 183 -18.24 8.83 -11.22
CA PHE A 183 -17.90 7.76 -12.15
C PHE A 183 -18.32 6.39 -11.57
N ARG A 184 -18.76 5.49 -12.45
CA ARG A 184 -18.96 4.06 -12.18
C ARG A 184 -18.30 3.23 -13.29
N VAL A 185 -17.77 2.06 -12.95
CA VAL A 185 -17.16 1.11 -13.90
C VAL A 185 -17.69 -0.31 -13.74
N ASP A 186 -17.69 -1.05 -14.85
CA ASP A 186 -17.99 -2.48 -14.89
C ASP A 186 -16.81 -3.28 -14.35
N TRP A 187 -17.04 -4.15 -13.37
CA TRP A 187 -16.00 -5.00 -12.80
C TRP A 187 -15.61 -6.16 -13.75
N ARG A 188 -16.54 -6.61 -14.60
CA ARG A 188 -16.39 -7.84 -15.41
C ARG A 188 -15.29 -7.76 -16.48
N PRO A 189 -15.11 -6.66 -17.25
CA PRO A 189 -14.02 -6.57 -18.21
C PRO A 189 -12.63 -6.51 -17.55
N LEU A 190 -12.54 -5.95 -16.34
CA LEU A 190 -11.31 -5.98 -15.53
C LEU A 190 -11.00 -7.40 -15.04
N PHE A 191 -12.03 -8.15 -14.62
CA PHE A 191 -11.89 -9.55 -14.21
C PHE A 191 -11.44 -10.45 -15.38
N ASP A 192 -12.04 -10.30 -16.57
CA ASP A 192 -11.61 -11.00 -17.78
C ASP A 192 -10.12 -10.77 -18.10
N LEU A 193 -9.65 -9.51 -17.96
CA LEU A 193 -8.25 -9.12 -18.17
C LEU A 193 -7.33 -9.69 -17.09
N TYR A 194 -7.69 -9.55 -15.81
CA TYR A 194 -6.89 -10.07 -14.70
C TYR A 194 -6.74 -11.59 -14.79
N ARG A 195 -7.84 -12.30 -15.08
CA ARG A 195 -7.83 -13.76 -15.27
C ARG A 195 -6.92 -14.20 -16.40
N GLU A 196 -6.84 -13.42 -17.49
CA GLU A 196 -5.91 -13.68 -18.59
C GLU A 196 -4.43 -13.53 -18.22
N ILE A 197 -4.11 -12.63 -17.29
CA ILE A 197 -2.75 -12.38 -16.82
C ILE A 197 -2.36 -13.35 -15.69
N ALA A 198 -3.28 -13.64 -14.76
CA ALA A 198 -2.98 -14.30 -13.49
C ALA A 198 -3.32 -15.80 -13.40
N PHE A 199 -4.27 -16.30 -14.19
CA PHE A 199 -4.84 -17.66 -14.01
C PHE A 199 -4.91 -18.51 -15.29
N LYS A 200 -4.42 -18.01 -16.44
CA LYS A 200 -4.32 -18.78 -17.70
C LYS A 200 -2.95 -19.41 -17.94
N ASN A 201 -1.99 -19.25 -17.02
CA ASN A 201 -0.64 -19.81 -17.03
C ASN A 201 0.13 -19.64 -18.37
N LEU A 202 -0.18 -18.58 -19.13
CA LEU A 202 0.32 -18.35 -20.50
C LEU A 202 1.85 -18.21 -20.60
N GLU A 203 2.50 -17.89 -19.49
CA GLU A 203 3.95 -17.79 -19.37
C GLU A 203 4.61 -19.14 -19.02
N GLU A 204 3.97 -19.97 -18.20
CA GLU A 204 4.38 -21.36 -17.93
C GLU A 204 4.24 -22.25 -19.17
N GLU A 205 3.16 -22.05 -19.94
CA GLU A 205 2.96 -22.69 -21.25
C GLU A 205 3.90 -22.13 -22.34
N GLY A 206 4.67 -21.07 -22.06
CA GLY A 206 5.61 -20.44 -22.99
C GLY A 206 4.94 -19.72 -24.18
N LEU A 207 3.65 -19.41 -24.09
CA LEU A 207 2.87 -18.74 -25.14
C LEU A 207 3.15 -17.23 -25.19
N ILE A 208 3.34 -16.61 -24.02
CA ILE A 208 3.54 -15.16 -23.87
C ILE A 208 4.59 -14.92 -22.78
N LEU A 209 5.55 -14.03 -23.06
CA LEU A 209 6.42 -13.44 -22.04
C LEU A 209 5.78 -12.12 -21.56
N PHE A 210 5.39 -12.06 -20.30
CA PHE A 210 4.81 -10.84 -19.72
C PHE A 210 5.90 -9.78 -19.44
N PRO A 211 5.55 -8.49 -19.41
CA PRO A 211 6.47 -7.44 -18.98
C PRO A 211 6.55 -7.41 -17.45
N ASP A 212 7.76 -7.38 -16.90
CA ASP A 212 8.08 -7.33 -15.46
C ASP A 212 7.13 -6.42 -14.65
N GLY A 213 6.60 -6.94 -13.54
CA GLY A 213 5.66 -6.21 -12.67
C GLY A 213 4.30 -5.85 -13.31
N LEU A 214 3.91 -6.46 -14.45
CA LEU A 214 2.57 -6.28 -15.03
C LEU A 214 1.48 -6.62 -14.01
N LYS A 215 1.58 -7.80 -13.37
CA LYS A 215 0.58 -8.31 -12.43
C LYS A 215 0.33 -7.31 -11.31
N ASP A 216 1.38 -6.91 -10.58
CA ASP A 216 1.28 -5.99 -9.45
C ASP A 216 0.70 -4.63 -9.85
N LYS A 217 1.09 -4.07 -11.01
CA LYS A 217 0.51 -2.79 -11.48
C LYS A 217 -0.96 -2.93 -11.85
N VAL A 218 -1.38 -4.06 -12.42
CA VAL A 218 -2.78 -4.37 -12.70
C VAL A 218 -3.57 -4.56 -11.40
N GLU A 219 -3.04 -5.30 -10.42
CA GLU A 219 -3.67 -5.50 -9.10
C GLU A 219 -3.88 -4.17 -8.37
N HIS A 220 -2.86 -3.32 -8.28
CA HIS A 220 -3.00 -1.97 -7.71
C HIS A 220 -4.03 -1.11 -8.46
N SER A 221 -4.14 -1.27 -9.79
CA SER A 221 -5.15 -0.56 -10.59
C SER A 221 -6.56 -1.05 -10.27
N ILE A 222 -6.75 -2.36 -10.09
CA ILE A 222 -8.04 -2.98 -9.72
C ILE A 222 -8.46 -2.54 -8.32
N THR A 223 -7.54 -2.55 -7.34
CA THR A 223 -7.79 -2.08 -5.96
C THR A 223 -8.17 -0.60 -5.89
N PHE A 224 -7.74 0.23 -6.86
CA PHE A 224 -8.23 1.61 -7.00
C PHE A 224 -9.57 1.70 -7.75
N LEU A 225 -9.78 0.86 -8.77
CA LEU A 225 -11.01 0.86 -9.59
C LEU A 225 -12.23 0.26 -8.87
N SER A 226 -12.02 -0.64 -7.88
CA SER A 226 -13.10 -1.27 -7.11
C SER A 226 -13.94 -0.28 -6.31
N ASP A 227 -13.31 0.80 -5.80
CA ASP A 227 -14.00 1.94 -5.18
C ASP A 227 -15.01 2.63 -6.11
N PHE A 228 -14.95 2.40 -7.44
CA PHE A 228 -15.88 2.95 -8.44
C PHE A 228 -16.85 1.91 -9.02
N PHE A 229 -16.90 0.67 -8.51
CA PHE A 229 -17.83 -0.34 -9.03
C PHE A 229 -19.31 0.03 -8.77
N GLU A 230 -20.23 -0.57 -9.54
CA GLU A 230 -21.68 -0.45 -9.32
C GLU A 230 -22.13 -1.01 -7.96
N ASP A 231 -23.34 -0.67 -7.51
CA ASP A 231 -23.87 -1.10 -6.20
C ASP A 231 -24.23 -2.59 -6.16
N ASN A 232 -24.50 -3.21 -7.31
CA ASN A 232 -24.75 -4.66 -7.41
C ASN A 232 -23.46 -5.49 -7.52
N ALA A 233 -22.31 -4.86 -7.83
CA ALA A 233 -21.09 -5.56 -8.21
C ALA A 233 -20.60 -6.55 -7.15
N THR A 234 -20.64 -6.17 -5.87
CA THR A 234 -20.26 -7.05 -4.75
C THR A 234 -21.09 -8.33 -4.70
N GLN A 235 -22.41 -8.25 -4.90
CA GLN A 235 -23.27 -9.44 -4.93
C GLN A 235 -22.95 -10.30 -6.16
N GLU A 236 -22.72 -9.69 -7.33
CA GLU A 236 -22.34 -10.42 -8.55
C GLU A 236 -20.96 -11.11 -8.45
N ILE A 237 -20.01 -10.51 -7.73
CA ILE A 237 -18.70 -11.11 -7.45
C ILE A 237 -18.85 -12.25 -6.45
N LEU A 238 -19.65 -12.07 -5.39
CA LEU A 238 -19.92 -13.13 -4.41
C LEU A 238 -20.60 -14.34 -5.06
N ASP A 239 -21.57 -14.13 -5.94
CA ASP A 239 -22.26 -15.21 -6.63
C ASP A 239 -21.38 -15.90 -7.71
N LEU A 240 -20.28 -15.26 -8.13
CA LEU A 240 -19.22 -15.90 -8.91
C LEU A 240 -18.29 -16.74 -8.04
N ILE A 241 -17.78 -16.21 -6.92
CA ILE A 241 -16.72 -16.88 -6.13
C ILE A 241 -17.22 -17.86 -5.08
N ARG A 242 -18.46 -17.74 -4.57
CA ARG A 242 -19.01 -18.64 -3.54
C ARG A 242 -18.95 -20.14 -3.89
N PRO A 243 -19.20 -20.58 -5.14
CA PRO A 243 -19.01 -21.98 -5.54
C PRO A 243 -17.56 -22.48 -5.43
N ASP A 244 -16.60 -21.57 -5.54
CA ASP A 244 -15.16 -21.84 -5.62
C ASP A 244 -14.48 -21.87 -4.24
N PHE A 245 -15.20 -21.56 -3.16
CA PHE A 245 -14.74 -21.74 -1.77
C PHE A 245 -14.79 -23.22 -1.34
N CYS A 246 -13.89 -24.02 -1.93
CA CYS A 246 -13.64 -25.41 -1.58
C CYS A 246 -12.24 -25.54 -0.92
N PRO A 247 -12.12 -25.87 0.39
CA PRO A 247 -10.81 -25.97 1.06
C PRO A 247 -9.97 -27.21 0.64
N PHE A 248 -10.43 -27.97 -0.35
CA PHE A 248 -9.76 -29.17 -0.87
C PHE A 248 -9.33 -29.03 -2.34
N ASP A 249 -9.47 -27.83 -2.93
CA ASP A 249 -9.20 -27.57 -4.34
C ASP A 249 -8.45 -26.23 -4.50
N ASP A 250 -7.43 -26.18 -5.35
CA ASP A 250 -6.57 -25.00 -5.53
C ASP A 250 -7.34 -23.79 -6.10
N ILE A 251 -8.52 -24.02 -6.68
CA ILE A 251 -9.45 -22.99 -7.18
C ILE A 251 -9.80 -21.96 -6.10
N ILE A 252 -9.77 -22.32 -4.80
CA ILE A 252 -10.00 -21.37 -3.70
C ILE A 252 -9.01 -20.19 -3.70
N ASN A 253 -7.83 -20.35 -4.31
CA ASN A 253 -6.86 -19.28 -4.49
C ASN A 253 -7.36 -18.22 -5.49
N GLU A 254 -7.95 -18.62 -6.63
CA GLU A 254 -8.61 -17.69 -7.56
C GLU A 254 -9.77 -16.96 -6.87
N ALA A 255 -10.56 -17.66 -6.04
CA ALA A 255 -11.66 -17.07 -5.27
C ALA A 255 -11.19 -16.04 -4.23
N VAL A 256 -10.17 -16.37 -3.41
CA VAL A 256 -9.64 -15.49 -2.35
C VAL A 256 -8.88 -14.29 -2.92
N ILE A 257 -8.09 -14.47 -3.99
CA ILE A 257 -7.47 -13.35 -4.72
C ILE A 257 -8.55 -12.42 -5.28
N THR A 258 -9.59 -12.96 -5.92
CA THR A 258 -10.70 -12.17 -6.47
C THR A 258 -11.45 -11.40 -5.39
N ALA A 259 -11.73 -12.03 -4.24
CA ALA A 259 -12.30 -11.35 -3.07
C ALA A 259 -11.41 -10.20 -2.55
N THR A 260 -10.10 -10.39 -2.54
CA THR A 260 -9.15 -9.41 -1.98
C THR A 260 -8.96 -8.20 -2.89
N LEU A 261 -9.06 -8.36 -4.22
CA LEU A 261 -8.83 -7.28 -5.20
C LEU A 261 -10.12 -6.56 -5.63
N PHE A 262 -11.23 -7.28 -5.82
CA PHE A 262 -12.45 -6.74 -6.45
C PHE A 262 -13.54 -6.29 -5.46
N MET A 263 -13.43 -6.58 -4.16
CA MET A 263 -14.43 -6.14 -3.16
C MET A 263 -14.22 -4.67 -2.77
N PRO A 264 -15.21 -3.77 -2.93
CA PRO A 264 -15.06 -2.35 -2.58
C PRO A 264 -14.99 -2.14 -1.05
N THR A 265 -13.90 -1.55 -0.56
CA THR A 265 -13.68 -1.24 0.86
C THR A 265 -14.02 0.20 1.25
N CYS A 266 -14.07 1.17 0.33
CA CYS A 266 -14.35 2.57 0.65
C CYS A 266 -15.83 2.96 0.51
N LEU A 267 -16.74 2.33 1.28
CA LEU A 267 -18.16 2.68 1.27
C LEU A 267 -18.60 3.33 2.59
N LYS A 268 -19.73 4.06 2.59
CA LYS A 268 -20.36 4.55 3.82
C LYS A 268 -20.95 3.38 4.60
N HIS A 269 -21.12 3.50 5.93
CA HIS A 269 -21.64 2.42 6.79
C HIS A 269 -22.98 1.84 6.28
N GLU A 270 -23.92 2.69 5.86
CA GLU A 270 -25.23 2.30 5.28
C GLU A 270 -25.07 1.49 3.98
N GLN A 271 -24.08 1.86 3.16
CA GLN A 271 -23.77 1.18 1.90
C GLN A 271 -23.09 -0.17 2.16
N HIS A 272 -22.13 -0.26 3.09
CA HIS A 272 -21.56 -1.55 3.48
C HIS A 272 -22.59 -2.50 4.07
N ALA A 273 -23.55 -2.01 4.86
CA ALA A 273 -24.62 -2.82 5.45
C ALA A 273 -25.58 -3.44 4.40
N THR A 274 -25.73 -2.79 3.24
CA THR A 274 -26.72 -3.19 2.21
C THR A 274 -26.07 -3.88 1.01
N TYR A 275 -24.90 -3.39 0.58
CA TYR A 275 -24.25 -3.75 -0.69
C TYR A 275 -22.78 -4.17 -0.55
N GLY A 276 -22.14 -3.92 0.60
CA GLY A 276 -20.71 -4.16 0.79
C GLY A 276 -20.42 -5.27 1.79
N ALA A 277 -19.57 -4.98 2.79
CA ALA A 277 -19.06 -5.96 3.75
C ALA A 277 -20.14 -6.67 4.58
N GLY A 278 -21.35 -6.10 4.72
CA GLY A 278 -22.49 -6.79 5.34
C GLY A 278 -22.92 -8.08 4.60
N LEU A 279 -22.59 -8.20 3.30
CA LEU A 279 -22.90 -9.38 2.49
C LEU A 279 -21.86 -10.51 2.58
N TRP A 280 -20.63 -10.22 3.04
CA TRP A 280 -19.51 -11.17 2.94
C TRP A 280 -18.63 -11.30 4.18
N PHE A 281 -18.58 -10.30 5.06
CA PHE A 281 -17.62 -10.28 6.17
C PHE A 281 -17.73 -11.51 7.08
N ASN A 282 -18.96 -11.94 7.41
CA ASN A 282 -19.18 -13.11 8.26
C ASN A 282 -18.78 -14.44 7.56
N GLU A 283 -18.96 -14.53 6.24
CA GLU A 283 -18.57 -15.72 5.45
C GLU A 283 -17.04 -15.81 5.35
N MET A 284 -16.37 -14.70 5.00
CA MET A 284 -14.91 -14.64 4.90
C MET A 284 -14.23 -14.79 6.27
N TYR A 285 -14.78 -14.19 7.33
CA TYR A 285 -14.25 -14.36 8.68
C TYR A 285 -14.44 -15.79 9.19
N HIS A 286 -15.51 -16.49 8.79
CA HIS A 286 -15.66 -17.91 9.12
C HIS A 286 -14.50 -18.75 8.54
N TRP A 287 -14.17 -18.59 7.25
CA TRP A 287 -13.04 -19.28 6.61
C TRP A 287 -11.69 -18.92 7.23
N TYR A 288 -11.46 -17.65 7.56
CA TYR A 288 -10.25 -17.23 8.30
C TYR A 288 -10.17 -17.82 9.73
N SER A 289 -11.33 -18.01 10.38
CA SER A 289 -11.42 -18.57 11.73
C SER A 289 -11.31 -20.09 11.80
N SER A 290 -11.59 -20.83 10.70
CA SER A 290 -11.54 -22.30 10.70
C SER A 290 -10.12 -22.86 10.67
N GLY A 291 -9.16 -22.10 10.12
CA GLY A 291 -7.77 -22.55 9.97
C GLY A 291 -7.59 -23.64 8.90
N GLU A 292 -8.54 -23.73 7.95
CA GLU A 292 -8.53 -24.69 6.85
C GLU A 292 -7.87 -24.12 5.56
N LEU A 293 -7.43 -22.86 5.59
CA LEU A 293 -6.81 -22.17 4.47
C LEU A 293 -5.29 -22.28 4.49
N ALA A 294 -4.67 -22.20 3.31
CA ALA A 294 -3.23 -21.99 3.18
C ALA A 294 -2.81 -20.60 3.69
N ALA A 295 -1.58 -20.48 4.19
CA ALA A 295 -0.96 -19.27 4.73
C ALA A 295 -1.24 -18.01 3.89
N ASP A 296 -0.91 -18.05 2.60
CA ASP A 296 -1.12 -16.96 1.64
C ASP A 296 -2.57 -16.49 1.56
N ASN A 297 -3.53 -17.41 1.70
CA ASN A 297 -4.96 -17.11 1.65
C ASN A 297 -5.46 -16.53 2.98
N GLU A 298 -4.92 -16.97 4.12
CA GLU A 298 -5.17 -16.33 5.41
C GLU A 298 -4.66 -14.88 5.43
N ASP A 299 -3.48 -14.62 4.85
CA ASP A 299 -2.92 -13.28 4.74
C ASP A 299 -3.65 -12.38 3.73
N ARG A 300 -4.16 -12.94 2.63
CA ARG A 300 -5.03 -12.20 1.69
C ARG A 300 -6.36 -11.79 2.36
N LEU A 301 -7.01 -12.69 3.10
CA LEU A 301 -8.21 -12.34 3.87
C LEU A 301 -7.91 -11.33 5.00
N LEU A 302 -6.80 -11.49 5.72
CA LEU A 302 -6.35 -10.51 6.71
C LEU A 302 -6.10 -9.13 6.08
N SER A 303 -5.55 -9.08 4.85
CA SER A 303 -5.40 -7.82 4.11
C SER A 303 -6.75 -7.19 3.80
N LEU A 304 -7.72 -7.96 3.29
CA LEU A 304 -9.08 -7.49 3.03
C LEU A 304 -9.76 -6.93 4.31
N PHE A 305 -9.63 -7.61 5.45
CA PHE A 305 -10.14 -7.13 6.74
C PHE A 305 -9.42 -5.86 7.23
N THR A 306 -8.11 -5.77 7.01
CA THR A 306 -7.27 -4.62 7.36
C THR A 306 -7.64 -3.40 6.52
N GLN A 307 -7.84 -3.58 5.21
CA GLN A 307 -8.31 -2.55 4.28
C GLN A 307 -9.70 -2.05 4.67
N LEU A 308 -10.68 -2.95 4.87
CA LEU A 308 -12.03 -2.58 5.34
C LEU A 308 -12.00 -1.77 6.65
N THR A 309 -11.19 -2.20 7.63
CA THR A 309 -11.12 -1.56 8.96
C THR A 309 -10.40 -0.21 8.93
N ASN A 310 -9.45 -0.01 8.00
CA ASN A 310 -8.84 1.29 7.74
C ASN A 310 -9.79 2.20 6.94
N ASP A 311 -10.39 1.71 5.86
CA ASP A 311 -11.20 2.53 4.96
C ASP A 311 -12.52 2.97 5.59
N CYS A 312 -13.21 2.07 6.30
CA CYS A 312 -14.45 2.33 7.03
C CYS A 312 -14.35 1.97 8.54
N PRO A 313 -13.59 2.76 9.35
CA PRO A 313 -13.43 2.50 10.78
C PRO A 313 -14.77 2.57 11.51
N GLY A 314 -15.04 1.56 12.32
CA GLY A 314 -16.26 1.45 13.12
C GLY A 314 -17.38 0.58 12.54
N PHE A 315 -17.27 0.13 11.28
CA PHE A 315 -18.30 -0.72 10.67
C PHE A 315 -18.33 -2.15 11.25
N ILE A 316 -17.17 -2.68 11.66
CA ILE A 316 -17.04 -4.01 12.27
C ILE A 316 -16.75 -3.87 13.77
N ASP A 317 -17.50 -4.58 14.62
CA ASP A 317 -17.07 -4.84 15.99
C ASP A 317 -16.06 -6.00 16.00
N TRP A 318 -14.87 -5.69 16.51
CA TRP A 318 -13.74 -6.60 16.64
C TRP A 318 -13.57 -7.12 18.09
N THR A 319 -14.41 -6.70 19.04
CA THR A 319 -14.26 -6.99 20.48
C THR A 319 -14.26 -8.48 20.82
N ASP A 320 -15.02 -9.28 20.07
CA ASP A 320 -15.14 -10.74 20.15
C ASP A 320 -14.11 -11.50 19.28
N LYS A 321 -13.45 -10.81 18.35
CA LYS A 321 -12.57 -11.38 17.31
C LYS A 321 -11.08 -11.11 17.56
N ILE A 322 -10.79 -10.08 18.36
CA ILE A 322 -9.43 -9.60 18.62
C ILE A 322 -8.56 -10.65 19.33
N ASP A 323 -9.12 -11.51 20.18
CA ASP A 323 -8.34 -12.57 20.85
C ASP A 323 -7.73 -13.55 19.83
N PHE A 324 -8.53 -14.02 18.86
CA PHE A 324 -8.04 -14.88 17.77
C PHE A 324 -6.92 -14.21 16.95
N ILE A 325 -7.04 -12.90 16.68
CA ILE A 325 -6.02 -12.13 15.94
C ILE A 325 -4.72 -12.03 16.75
N LEU A 326 -4.79 -11.82 18.07
CA LEU A 326 -3.62 -11.77 18.94
C LEU A 326 -2.98 -13.17 19.14
N ASP A 327 -3.79 -14.23 19.16
CA ASP A 327 -3.31 -15.62 19.22
C ASP A 327 -2.63 -16.07 17.92
N ARG A 328 -3.10 -15.61 16.76
CA ARG A 328 -2.42 -15.82 15.46
C ARG A 328 -1.13 -15.01 15.36
N LEU A 329 -1.14 -13.76 15.82
CA LEU A 329 0.07 -12.93 15.92
C LEU A 329 1.15 -13.57 16.80
N MET A 330 0.77 -14.16 17.94
CA MET A 330 1.69 -14.92 18.81
C MET A 330 2.40 -16.05 18.07
N GLN A 331 1.71 -16.74 17.16
CA GLN A 331 2.26 -17.85 16.36
C GLN A 331 3.24 -17.32 15.30
N SER A 332 2.85 -16.29 14.54
CA SER A 332 3.70 -15.73 13.47
C SER A 332 4.92 -14.93 13.96
N CYS A 333 4.94 -14.51 15.23
CA CYS A 333 6.15 -13.99 15.85
C CYS A 333 7.24 -15.07 16.09
N GLY A 334 6.95 -16.37 15.87
CA GLY A 334 7.95 -17.45 15.90
C GLY A 334 8.55 -17.71 17.28
N LEU A 335 7.79 -17.43 18.34
CA LEU A 335 8.28 -17.46 19.73
C LEU A 335 8.52 -18.90 20.20
N SER A 336 9.78 -19.25 20.46
CA SER A 336 10.17 -20.59 20.90
C SER A 336 9.96 -20.78 22.41
N VAL A 337 8.79 -21.29 22.81
CA VAL A 337 8.49 -21.58 24.22
C VAL A 337 8.98 -22.99 24.57
N GLY A 338 9.91 -23.09 25.53
CA GLY A 338 10.39 -24.38 26.05
C GLY A 338 11.31 -25.18 25.12
N GLY A 339 11.83 -24.56 24.05
CA GLY A 339 12.81 -25.17 23.13
C GLY A 339 12.23 -25.73 21.83
N ASN A 340 10.90 -25.89 21.74
CA ASN A 340 10.22 -26.09 20.47
C ASN A 340 9.90 -24.72 19.84
N GLN A 341 10.04 -24.60 18.53
CA GLN A 341 9.50 -23.47 17.78
C GLN A 341 8.01 -23.75 17.49
N LEU A 342 7.15 -22.79 17.78
CA LEU A 342 5.70 -22.83 17.47
C LEU A 342 5.38 -21.96 16.25
N GLY A 343 6.36 -21.78 15.35
CA GLY A 343 6.18 -21.01 14.14
C GLY A 343 5.34 -21.78 13.12
N THR A 344 4.23 -21.18 12.72
CA THR A 344 3.53 -21.47 11.48
C THR A 344 3.71 -20.27 10.56
N ASP A 345 4.04 -20.53 9.29
CA ASP A 345 3.97 -19.52 8.25
C ASP A 345 2.49 -19.14 8.02
N GLY A 346 2.19 -17.86 7.76
CA GLY A 346 0.81 -17.39 7.49
C GLY A 346 0.15 -16.45 8.50
N THR A 347 0.88 -15.50 9.09
CA THR A 347 0.22 -14.25 9.53
C THR A 347 1.18 -13.05 9.43
N ASN A 348 0.92 -12.18 8.46
CA ASN A 348 1.66 -10.97 8.18
C ASN A 348 1.51 -9.97 9.33
N VAL A 349 2.58 -9.91 10.11
CA VAL A 349 2.77 -9.06 11.29
C VAL A 349 2.48 -7.58 11.00
N GLN A 350 2.68 -7.11 9.76
CA GLN A 350 2.45 -5.72 9.35
C GLN A 350 0.95 -5.42 9.13
N LEU A 351 0.21 -6.36 8.54
CA LEU A 351 -1.24 -6.27 8.39
C LEU A 351 -1.91 -6.28 9.76
N THR A 352 -1.53 -7.23 10.63
CA THR A 352 -2.04 -7.31 12.00
C THR A 352 -1.77 -6.05 12.81
N ALA A 353 -0.57 -5.47 12.70
CA ALA A 353 -0.24 -4.20 13.35
C ALA A 353 -1.13 -3.04 12.87
N THR A 354 -1.52 -3.05 11.59
CA THR A 354 -2.43 -2.05 10.99
C THR A 354 -3.86 -2.25 11.49
N LEU A 355 -4.35 -3.50 11.51
CA LEU A 355 -5.68 -3.85 12.02
C LEU A 355 -5.85 -3.48 13.51
N ILE A 356 -4.83 -3.75 14.34
CA ILE A 356 -4.82 -3.36 15.75
C ILE A 356 -4.83 -1.83 15.89
N ALA A 357 -4.02 -1.10 15.12
CA ALA A 357 -3.97 0.36 15.18
C ALA A 357 -5.34 1.02 14.90
N PHE A 358 -6.16 0.45 14.00
CA PHE A 358 -7.50 0.96 13.68
C PHE A 358 -8.63 0.40 14.57
N THR A 359 -8.36 -0.56 15.44
CA THR A 359 -9.34 -1.11 16.42
C THR A 359 -9.13 -0.62 17.87
N LEU A 360 -8.02 0.07 18.16
CA LEU A 360 -7.83 0.80 19.42
C LEU A 360 -8.87 1.95 19.59
N GLY A 361 -8.95 2.52 20.79
CA GLY A 361 -9.88 3.61 21.11
C GLY A 361 -11.28 3.12 21.49
N GLY A 362 -12.28 3.97 21.31
CA GLY A 362 -13.66 3.68 21.73
C GLY A 362 -13.90 3.89 23.23
N GLN A 363 -15.16 4.12 23.62
CA GLN A 363 -15.55 4.40 25.01
C GLN A 363 -15.12 3.31 26.01
N ASN A 364 -15.18 2.03 25.61
CA ASN A 364 -14.83 0.88 26.45
C ASN A 364 -13.38 0.39 26.28
N SER A 365 -12.65 0.88 25.27
CA SER A 365 -11.22 0.61 25.03
C SER A 365 -10.79 -0.86 25.07
N THR A 366 -11.66 -1.80 24.66
CA THR A 366 -11.56 -3.26 24.89
C THR A 366 -10.28 -3.92 24.37
N VAL A 367 -9.69 -3.38 23.29
CA VAL A 367 -8.45 -3.88 22.67
C VAL A 367 -7.21 -3.53 23.50
N GLN A 368 -7.16 -2.36 24.14
CA GLN A 368 -5.93 -1.85 24.78
C GLN A 368 -5.45 -2.72 25.97
N PRO A 369 -6.30 -3.23 26.88
CA PRO A 369 -5.87 -4.14 27.94
C PRO A 369 -5.29 -5.46 27.40
N LYS A 370 -5.88 -6.01 26.33
CA LYS A 370 -5.41 -7.24 25.67
C LYS A 370 -4.03 -7.02 25.03
N LEU A 371 -3.86 -5.92 24.29
CA LEU A 371 -2.58 -5.51 23.72
C LEU A 371 -1.52 -5.25 24.81
N THR A 372 -1.89 -4.63 25.92
CA THR A 372 -0.97 -4.41 27.06
C THR A 372 -0.54 -5.74 27.68
N SER A 373 -1.46 -6.70 27.83
CA SER A 373 -1.12 -8.04 28.33
C SER A 373 -0.19 -8.80 27.38
N LEU A 374 -0.36 -8.63 26.06
CA LEU A 374 0.52 -9.20 25.05
C LEU A 374 1.93 -8.59 25.12
N LEU A 375 2.03 -7.25 25.15
CA LEU A 375 3.31 -6.53 25.22
C LEU A 375 4.10 -6.87 26.50
N ASN A 376 3.43 -6.92 27.66
CA ASN A 376 4.04 -7.39 28.91
C ASN A 376 4.52 -8.86 28.81
N SER A 377 3.84 -9.71 28.03
CA SER A 377 4.28 -11.09 27.79
C SER A 377 5.42 -11.20 26.78
N TRP A 378 5.75 -10.12 26.08
CA TRP A 378 6.85 -10.03 25.12
C TRP A 378 8.10 -9.34 25.68
N GLU A 379 8.00 -8.67 26.83
CA GLU A 379 9.07 -7.86 27.45
C GLU A 379 10.42 -8.61 27.52
N ASP A 380 10.42 -9.85 28.03
CA ASP A 380 11.63 -10.70 28.12
C ASP A 380 12.27 -11.00 26.75
N PHE A 381 11.47 -11.10 25.67
CA PHE A 381 11.99 -11.43 24.33
C PHE A 381 12.72 -10.26 23.68
N PHE A 382 12.47 -9.02 24.10
CA PHE A 382 13.23 -7.85 23.63
C PHE A 382 14.61 -7.72 24.31
N HIS A 383 14.86 -8.45 25.41
CA HIS A 383 16.11 -8.34 26.17
C HIS A 383 17.35 -8.63 25.29
N PRO A 384 18.41 -7.78 25.29
CA PRO A 384 19.55 -7.92 24.35
C PRO A 384 20.31 -9.25 24.38
N SER A 385 20.17 -10.06 25.44
CA SER A 385 20.71 -11.43 25.50
C SER A 385 19.89 -12.46 24.73
N ASN A 386 18.59 -12.23 24.54
CA ASN A 386 17.64 -13.20 23.98
C ASN A 386 17.50 -13.08 22.44
N PHE A 387 18.47 -12.41 21.80
CA PHE A 387 18.48 -12.10 20.37
C PHE A 387 18.37 -13.35 19.48
N GLY A 388 17.36 -13.35 18.60
CA GLY A 388 17.11 -14.38 17.59
C GLY A 388 16.12 -13.88 16.53
N GLY A 389 15.74 -14.75 15.58
CA GLY A 389 14.88 -14.36 14.44
C GLY A 389 13.56 -13.68 14.82
N HIS A 390 12.90 -14.18 15.86
CA HIS A 390 11.66 -13.63 16.42
C HIS A 390 11.76 -12.12 16.76
N VAL A 391 12.94 -11.64 17.20
CA VAL A 391 13.16 -10.21 17.52
C VAL A 391 13.00 -9.32 16.29
N SER A 392 13.23 -9.83 15.07
CA SER A 392 12.97 -9.09 13.84
C SER A 392 11.47 -8.88 13.60
N ASN A 393 10.66 -9.94 13.78
CA ASN A 393 9.21 -9.89 13.62
C ASN A 393 8.59 -8.99 14.70
N LEU A 394 9.02 -9.14 15.96
CA LEU A 394 8.60 -8.30 17.09
C LEU A 394 8.91 -6.80 16.87
N LEU A 395 10.11 -6.46 16.41
CA LEU A 395 10.48 -5.06 16.14
C LEU A 395 9.74 -4.49 14.92
N THR A 396 9.49 -5.32 13.89
CA THR A 396 8.66 -4.95 12.74
C THR A 396 7.21 -4.68 13.15
N PHE A 397 6.65 -5.49 14.06
CA PHE A 397 5.33 -5.25 14.65
C PHE A 397 5.27 -3.90 15.35
N LEU A 398 6.17 -3.63 16.31
CA LEU A 398 6.17 -2.39 17.07
C LEU A 398 6.31 -1.17 16.14
N ALA A 399 7.21 -1.24 15.16
CA ALA A 399 7.41 -0.15 14.21
C ALA A 399 6.16 0.14 13.36
N LYS A 400 5.53 -0.88 12.77
CA LYS A 400 4.31 -0.72 11.96
C LYS A 400 3.09 -0.36 12.81
N LEU A 401 2.97 -0.87 14.03
CA LEU A 401 1.87 -0.55 14.96
C LEU A 401 1.92 0.93 15.36
N VAL A 402 3.07 1.41 15.84
CA VAL A 402 3.24 2.81 16.26
C VAL A 402 3.11 3.77 15.08
N ALA A 403 3.65 3.42 13.90
CA ALA A 403 3.49 4.22 12.69
C ALA A 403 2.02 4.33 12.26
N ASN A 404 1.26 3.24 12.30
CA ASN A 404 -0.18 3.26 11.99
C ASN A 404 -1.00 4.03 13.02
N VAL A 405 -0.68 3.96 14.31
CA VAL A 405 -1.35 4.80 15.33
C VAL A 405 -1.07 6.28 15.10
N VAL A 406 0.17 6.68 14.74
CA VAL A 406 0.46 8.07 14.32
C VAL A 406 -0.32 8.46 13.06
N SER A 407 -0.40 7.58 12.06
CA SER A 407 -1.18 7.81 10.83
C SER A 407 -2.68 8.02 11.14
N ARG A 408 -3.25 7.17 12.00
CA ARG A 408 -4.63 7.28 12.47
C ARG A 408 -4.88 8.58 13.24
N VAL A 409 -4.05 8.93 14.23
CA VAL A 409 -4.17 10.19 14.98
C VAL A 409 -4.07 11.41 14.06
N SER A 410 -3.23 11.32 13.02
CA SER A 410 -3.12 12.36 11.98
C SER A 410 -4.40 12.51 11.14
N ARG A 411 -5.03 11.39 10.75
CA ARG A 411 -6.35 11.34 10.08
C ARG A 411 -7.47 11.88 10.97
N GLU A 412 -7.46 11.55 12.26
CA GLU A 412 -8.49 12.01 13.22
C GLU A 412 -8.40 13.53 13.47
N ARG A 413 -7.19 14.04 13.73
CA ARG A 413 -6.99 15.40 14.27
C ARG A 413 -6.64 16.46 13.24
N TYR A 414 -5.83 16.13 12.22
CA TYR A 414 -5.29 17.12 11.28
C TYR A 414 -5.88 16.99 9.88
N PHE A 415 -6.19 15.77 9.42
CA PHE A 415 -6.61 15.52 8.04
C PHE A 415 -7.94 14.76 7.85
N PRO A 416 -9.03 15.08 8.59
CA PRO A 416 -10.32 14.38 8.50
C PRO A 416 -11.04 14.56 7.15
N ASN A 417 -10.53 15.42 6.26
CA ASN A 417 -11.06 15.62 4.91
C ASN A 417 -10.32 14.81 3.82
N ARG A 418 -9.21 14.13 4.16
CA ARG A 418 -8.42 13.35 3.19
C ARG A 418 -8.91 11.91 2.96
N HIS A 419 -9.94 11.48 3.70
CA HIS A 419 -10.51 10.12 3.63
C HIS A 419 -12.04 10.17 3.42
N TYR A 420 -12.59 9.19 2.70
CA TYR A 420 -14.01 9.14 2.34
C TYR A 420 -14.93 8.88 3.55
N VAL A 421 -14.49 8.03 4.49
CA VAL A 421 -15.15 7.83 5.78
C VAL A 421 -14.29 8.46 6.90
N ARG A 422 -14.90 9.35 7.68
CA ARG A 422 -14.32 9.89 8.92
C ARG A 422 -14.48 8.90 10.06
N ILE A 423 -13.53 8.89 10.98
CA ILE A 423 -13.60 8.07 12.20
C ILE A 423 -14.66 8.67 13.14
N PRO A 424 -15.68 7.91 13.58
CA PRO A 424 -16.72 8.41 14.49
C PRO A 424 -16.12 8.99 15.78
N GLU A 425 -16.65 10.11 16.27
CA GLU A 425 -16.12 10.80 17.46
C GLU A 425 -16.04 9.88 18.69
N GLU A 426 -17.01 8.98 18.85
CA GLU A 426 -17.04 7.98 19.93
C GLU A 426 -15.91 6.93 19.88
N GLN A 427 -15.18 6.84 18.76
CA GLN A 427 -14.11 5.89 18.49
C GLN A 427 -12.72 6.54 18.37
N GLN A 428 -12.63 7.88 18.33
CA GLN A 428 -11.36 8.59 18.19
C GLN A 428 -10.44 8.39 19.42
N LEU A 429 -9.13 8.51 19.22
CA LEU A 429 -8.14 8.28 20.25
C LEU A 429 -7.95 9.51 21.14
N THR A 430 -8.47 9.42 22.37
CA THR A 430 -8.27 10.45 23.40
C THR A 430 -6.80 10.49 23.86
N ASP A 431 -6.33 11.65 24.34
CA ASP A 431 -4.95 11.78 24.83
C ASP A 431 -4.62 10.80 25.95
N VAL A 432 -5.59 10.50 26.84
CA VAL A 432 -5.44 9.51 27.92
C VAL A 432 -5.23 8.09 27.38
N GLN A 433 -5.88 7.74 26.27
CA GLN A 433 -5.68 6.46 25.59
C GLN A 433 -4.33 6.41 24.87
N LEU A 434 -3.87 7.49 24.25
CA LEU A 434 -2.52 7.58 23.68
C LEU A 434 -1.43 7.48 24.75
N ASP A 435 -1.62 8.15 25.89
CA ASP A 435 -0.78 8.04 27.08
C ASP A 435 -0.68 6.59 27.59
N THR A 436 -1.80 5.86 27.57
CA THR A 436 -1.88 4.46 28.01
C THR A 436 -1.21 3.52 27.01
N PHE A 437 -1.47 3.73 25.72
CA PHE A 437 -0.83 3.00 24.61
C PHE A 437 0.69 3.16 24.66
N VAL A 438 1.21 4.40 24.74
CA VAL A 438 2.65 4.65 24.83
C VAL A 438 3.26 4.04 26.09
N LYS A 439 2.61 4.15 27.26
CA LYS A 439 3.07 3.47 28.49
C LYS A 439 3.16 1.96 28.34
N SER A 440 2.22 1.32 27.62
CA SER A 440 2.27 -0.14 27.37
C SER A 440 3.41 -0.60 26.46
N LEU A 441 3.99 0.31 25.67
CA LEU A 441 5.12 0.02 24.78
C LEU A 441 6.49 0.20 25.44
N LEU A 442 6.58 1.05 26.48
CA LEU A 442 7.86 1.42 27.10
C LEU A 442 8.72 0.22 27.54
N PRO A 443 8.21 -0.84 28.22
CA PRO A 443 9.06 -1.94 28.68
C PRO A 443 9.77 -2.66 27.53
N CYS A 444 9.01 -2.97 26.46
CA CYS A 444 9.56 -3.51 25.22
C CYS A 444 10.58 -2.57 24.57
N LEU A 445 10.29 -1.26 24.53
CA LEU A 445 11.14 -0.26 23.90
C LEU A 445 12.44 0.00 24.67
N HIS A 446 12.46 -0.10 26.01
CA HIS A 446 13.68 0.01 26.81
C HIS A 446 14.67 -1.09 26.46
N TYR A 447 14.22 -2.34 26.40
CA TYR A 447 15.07 -3.46 26.01
C TYR A 447 15.45 -3.41 24.52
N ALA A 448 14.53 -2.99 23.64
CA ALA A 448 14.81 -2.75 22.24
C ALA A 448 15.91 -1.71 22.02
N ALA A 449 15.95 -0.61 22.80
CA ALA A 449 16.95 0.45 22.67
C ALA A 449 18.40 -0.07 22.74
N PHE A 450 18.64 -1.16 23.45
CA PHE A 450 19.95 -1.81 23.59
C PHE A 450 20.08 -3.11 22.78
N ALA A 451 19.11 -3.42 21.90
CA ALA A 451 19.12 -4.63 21.10
C ALA A 451 20.23 -4.60 20.03
N LYS A 452 20.74 -5.80 19.69
CA LYS A 452 21.84 -5.98 18.71
C LYS A 452 21.41 -5.84 17.24
N SER A 453 20.14 -5.50 16.99
CA SER A 453 19.60 -5.33 15.64
C SER A 453 19.99 -3.97 15.04
N LYS A 454 19.97 -3.87 13.71
CA LYS A 454 20.08 -2.60 12.97
C LYS A 454 18.72 -1.91 12.72
N HIS A 455 17.62 -2.47 13.24
CA HIS A 455 16.28 -1.89 13.11
C HIS A 455 16.22 -0.47 13.67
N ASP A 456 15.56 0.44 12.95
CA ASP A 456 15.53 1.89 13.26
C ASP A 456 14.53 2.21 14.38
N ILE A 457 14.87 1.73 15.59
CA ILE A 457 14.12 1.93 16.83
C ILE A 457 14.03 3.42 17.20
N SER A 458 14.99 4.23 16.74
CA SER A 458 14.95 5.70 16.83
C SER A 458 13.72 6.30 16.13
N ARG A 459 13.25 5.73 15.00
CA ARG A 459 11.95 6.12 14.42
C ARG A 459 10.80 5.78 15.36
N VAL A 460 10.81 4.59 15.96
CA VAL A 460 9.72 4.14 16.85
C VAL A 460 9.61 5.07 18.07
N PHE A 461 10.72 5.37 18.74
CA PHE A 461 10.78 6.38 19.80
C PHE A 461 10.31 7.76 19.35
N ARG A 462 10.75 8.23 18.16
CA ARG A 462 10.29 9.50 17.58
C ARG A 462 8.77 9.51 17.36
N HIS A 463 8.19 8.41 16.87
CA HIS A 463 6.74 8.29 16.68
C HIS A 463 5.98 8.21 18.01
N CYS A 464 6.49 7.49 19.02
CA CYS A 464 5.94 7.56 20.39
C CYS A 464 6.03 8.97 20.98
N ALA A 465 7.11 9.72 20.73
CA ALA A 465 7.26 11.11 21.18
C ALA A 465 6.34 12.09 20.45
N PHE A 466 5.88 11.80 19.24
CA PHE A 466 4.78 12.54 18.59
C PHE A 466 3.41 12.25 19.23
N LEU A 467 3.21 11.07 19.81
CA LEU A 467 1.96 10.70 20.49
C LEU A 467 1.89 11.21 21.93
N ALA A 468 2.96 11.05 22.71
CA ALA A 468 3.00 11.41 24.13
C ALA A 468 4.39 11.94 24.56
N PRO A 469 4.79 13.16 24.15
CA PRO A 469 6.14 13.69 24.39
C PRO A 469 6.49 13.81 25.88
N GLY A 470 5.52 14.12 26.73
CA GLY A 470 5.72 14.24 28.19
C GLY A 470 6.04 12.93 28.91
N ILE A 471 5.85 11.79 28.25
CA ILE A 471 6.24 10.46 28.76
C ILE A 471 7.56 10.01 28.14
N VAL A 472 7.67 10.15 26.81
CA VAL A 472 8.79 9.56 26.07
C VAL A 472 10.08 10.37 26.22
N LEU A 473 9.99 11.71 26.29
CA LEU A 473 11.20 12.54 26.38
C LEU A 473 11.94 12.41 27.72
N PRO A 474 11.29 12.38 28.91
CA PRO A 474 12.00 12.05 30.16
C PRO A 474 12.61 10.65 30.12
N THR A 475 11.85 9.66 29.65
CA THR A 475 12.31 8.27 29.53
C THR A 475 13.56 8.13 28.65
N LEU A 476 13.65 8.90 27.56
CA LEU A 476 14.82 8.96 26.67
C LEU A 476 16.02 9.76 27.22
N LEU A 477 15.86 10.49 28.33
CA LEU A 477 16.93 11.21 29.02
C LEU A 477 17.48 10.41 30.21
N ASP A 478 16.72 9.43 30.70
CA ASP A 478 17.10 8.48 31.76
C ASP A 478 17.72 7.17 31.22
N LEU A 479 17.71 6.97 29.89
CA LEU A 479 18.27 5.82 29.14
C LEU A 479 19.75 6.00 28.73
#